data_AF-D5B990-F1
#
_entry.id   AF-D5B990-F1
#
_cell.length_a   1.000
_cell.length_b   1.000
_cell.length_c   1.000
_cell.angle_alpha   90.00
_cell.angle_beta   90.00
_cell.angle_gamma   90.00
#
_symmetry.space_group_name_H-M   'P 1'
#
loop_
_entity.id
_entity.type
_entity.pdbx_description
1 polymer ?
#
loop_
_entity_poly.entity_id
_entity_poly.type
_entity_poly.pdbx_seq_one_letter_code
_entity_poly.pdbx_strand_id
1 'polypeptide(L)'
;MIFILPLLAVLIGYLIAKFLKPSSSSTFKLLLSFSGAYLLSVTVFELLPEVYEHSGKEIGVFILLGLLFQIILEFISKGLEHGHMHHNPNTQQFPLMLLVSLGIHSLLEGFPLNESSHLLYGVAIHKIPVAAILSIFLFNSKIGNIKAFLFLLLFALMTPLGSWLKLQFEFIQTYAAYLNAIVIGVFLHISTTILFEASKNHKFNASKLGVIILGIILAYFM
;
A
#
# COMPACT_ATOMS: atom_id res chain seq x y z
N MET A 1 16.42 -9.58 -0.95
CA MET A 1 15.87 -8.33 -0.37
C MET A 1 14.36 -8.21 -0.54
N ILE A 2 13.81 -8.61 -1.69
CA ILE A 2 12.37 -8.58 -2.01
C ILE A 2 11.44 -9.20 -0.93
N PHE A 3 11.88 -10.23 -0.21
CA PHE A 3 11.08 -10.86 0.84
C PHE A 3 11.22 -10.19 2.22
N ILE A 4 12.41 -9.67 2.52
CA ILE A 4 12.75 -9.20 3.87
C ILE A 4 12.35 -7.73 4.05
N LEU A 5 12.57 -6.90 3.03
CA LEU A 5 12.33 -5.46 3.14
C LEU A 5 10.85 -5.12 3.42
N PRO A 6 9.86 -5.73 2.75
CA PRO A 6 8.44 -5.51 3.08
C PRO A 6 8.08 -5.95 4.51
N LEU A 7 8.67 -7.05 4.99
CA LEU A 7 8.45 -7.54 6.35
C LEU A 7 9.00 -6.55 7.39
N LEU A 8 10.20 -6.02 7.15
CA LEU A 8 10.81 -5.00 8.00
C LEU A 8 10.01 -3.70 7.99
N ALA A 9 9.48 -3.28 6.82
CA ALA A 9 8.62 -2.11 6.73
C ALA A 9 7.35 -2.22 7.60
N VAL A 10 6.70 -3.39 7.59
CA VAL A 10 5.53 -3.65 8.46
C VAL A 10 5.92 -3.64 9.93
N LEU A 11 7.07 -4.25 10.29
CA LEU A 11 7.59 -4.22 11.66
C LEU A 11 7.88 -2.78 12.13
N ILE A 12 8.50 -1.96 11.28
CA ILE A 12 8.76 -0.54 11.58
C ILE A 12 7.44 0.19 11.82
N GLY A 13 6.44 0.01 10.95
CA GLY A 13 5.11 0.60 11.12
C GLY A 13 4.45 0.19 12.45
N TYR A 14 4.54 -1.09 12.83
CA TYR A 14 4.07 -1.59 14.12
C TYR A 14 4.77 -0.92 15.31
N LEU A 15 6.10 -0.79 15.27
CA LEU A 15 6.87 -0.14 16.34
C LEU A 15 6.51 1.35 16.45
N ILE A 16 6.39 2.05 15.32
CA ILE A 16 5.93 3.44 15.25
C ILE A 16 4.55 3.57 15.93
N ALA A 17 3.60 2.71 15.59
CA ALA A 17 2.28 2.72 16.19
C ALA A 17 2.32 2.50 17.71
N LYS A 18 3.10 1.52 18.16
CA LYS A 18 3.19 1.12 19.57
C LYS A 18 3.80 2.21 20.45
N PHE A 19 4.86 2.88 19.98
CA PHE A 19 5.62 3.83 20.79
C PHE A 19 5.26 5.31 20.54
N LEU A 20 4.91 5.68 19.31
CA LEU A 20 4.71 7.08 18.93
C LEU A 20 3.23 7.47 18.82
N LYS A 21 2.31 6.49 18.70
CA LYS A 21 0.85 6.70 18.52
C LYS A 21 0.47 7.86 17.58
N PRO A 22 1.01 7.93 16.35
CA PRO A 22 1.03 9.16 15.56
C PRO A 22 -0.26 9.49 14.79
N SER A 23 -1.37 8.76 14.95
CA SER A 23 -2.52 8.71 14.01
C SER A 23 -3.20 10.05 13.67
N SER A 24 -2.89 11.13 14.37
CA SER A 24 -3.42 12.48 14.08
C SER A 24 -2.36 13.56 13.83
N SER A 25 -1.07 13.23 13.95
CA SER A 25 0.02 14.22 13.85
C SER A 25 0.19 14.76 12.42
N SER A 26 0.60 16.03 12.31
CA SER A 26 0.90 16.66 11.01
C SER A 26 2.02 15.91 10.27
N THR A 27 3.06 15.49 11.00
CA THR A 27 4.19 14.73 10.47
C THR A 27 3.77 13.41 9.84
N PHE A 28 2.85 12.67 10.46
CA PHE A 28 2.38 11.40 9.90
C PHE A 28 1.58 11.59 8.60
N LYS A 29 0.82 12.68 8.48
CA LYS A 29 0.13 13.03 7.22
C LYS A 29 1.11 13.43 6.12
N LEU A 30 2.21 14.10 6.47
CA LEU A 30 3.29 14.40 5.53
C LEU A 30 4.00 13.12 5.08
N LEU A 31 4.27 12.18 5.99
CA LEU A 31 4.83 10.87 5.65
C LEU A 31 3.89 10.09 4.70
N LEU A 32 2.59 10.10 4.97
CA LEU A 32 1.60 9.47 4.09
C LEU A 32 1.60 10.13 2.71
N SER A 33 1.61 11.46 2.64
CA SER A 33 1.66 12.21 1.37
C SER A 33 2.95 11.95 0.58
N PHE A 34 4.10 11.90 1.26
CA PHE A 34 5.39 11.54 0.67
C PHE A 34 5.36 10.12 0.09
N SER A 35 4.88 9.16 0.89
CA SER A 35 4.77 7.77 0.49
C SER A 35 3.86 7.59 -0.73
N GLY A 36 2.68 8.24 -0.73
CA GLY A 36 1.76 8.20 -1.87
C GLY A 36 2.37 8.82 -3.12
N ALA A 37 3.07 9.95 -2.99
CA ALA A 37 3.77 10.59 -4.11
C ALA A 37 4.86 9.69 -4.70
N TYR A 38 5.72 9.11 -3.85
CA TYR A 38 6.81 8.25 -4.30
C TYR A 38 6.25 7.01 -5.03
N LEU A 39 5.24 6.34 -4.45
CA LEU A 39 4.63 5.16 -5.08
C LEU A 39 3.94 5.49 -6.41
N LEU A 40 3.22 6.62 -6.49
CA LEU A 40 2.64 7.12 -7.74
C LEU A 40 3.73 7.35 -8.79
N SER A 41 4.81 8.02 -8.40
CA SER A 41 5.91 8.35 -9.31
C SER A 41 6.60 7.10 -9.85
N VAL A 42 6.91 6.11 -9.02
CA VAL A 42 7.48 4.84 -9.52
C VAL A 42 6.49 4.13 -10.45
N THR A 43 5.21 4.13 -10.11
CA THR A 43 4.16 3.56 -10.98
C THR A 43 4.16 4.22 -12.36
N VAL A 44 4.36 5.54 -12.42
CA VAL A 44 4.37 6.32 -13.67
C VAL A 44 5.68 6.21 -14.44
N PHE A 45 6.82 6.26 -13.75
CA PHE A 45 8.13 6.29 -14.40
C PHE A 45 8.64 4.91 -14.81
N GLU A 46 8.22 3.85 -14.13
CA GLU A 46 8.77 2.50 -14.36
C GLU A 46 7.69 1.53 -14.81
N LEU A 47 6.68 1.28 -13.96
CA LEU A 47 5.71 0.21 -14.23
C LEU A 47 4.86 0.47 -15.47
N LEU A 48 4.37 1.71 -15.65
CA LEU A 48 3.56 2.05 -16.82
C LEU A 48 4.34 1.86 -18.14
N PRO A 49 5.53 2.45 -18.34
CA PRO A 49 6.33 2.19 -19.53
C PRO A 49 6.60 0.70 -19.77
N GLU A 50 6.96 -0.04 -18.71
CA GLU A 50 7.31 -1.47 -18.80
C GLU A 50 6.14 -2.32 -19.31
N VAL A 51 4.93 -2.16 -18.77
CA VAL A 51 3.78 -2.97 -19.20
C VAL A 51 3.32 -2.65 -20.62
N TYR A 52 3.58 -1.43 -21.12
CA TYR A 52 3.20 -0.99 -22.46
C TYR A 52 4.26 -1.27 -23.53
N GLU A 53 5.49 -1.62 -23.17
CA GLU A 53 6.58 -1.82 -24.13
C GLU A 53 6.28 -2.93 -25.15
N HIS A 54 5.59 -3.99 -24.71
CA HIS A 54 5.31 -5.18 -25.54
C HIS A 54 3.81 -5.52 -25.64
N SER A 55 2.93 -4.60 -25.23
CA SER A 55 1.51 -4.92 -25.04
C SER A 55 0.58 -3.90 -25.71
N GLY A 56 -0.60 -4.38 -26.11
CA GLY A 56 -1.63 -3.55 -26.73
C GLY A 56 -2.51 -2.78 -25.74
N LYS A 57 -3.58 -2.19 -26.28
CA LYS A 57 -4.59 -1.41 -25.53
C LYS A 57 -5.26 -2.20 -24.39
N GLU A 58 -5.19 -3.53 -24.44
CA GLU A 58 -5.74 -4.44 -23.45
C GLU A 58 -5.14 -4.19 -22.06
N ILE A 59 -3.87 -3.79 -21.95
CA ILE A 59 -3.25 -3.39 -20.67
C ILE A 59 -4.04 -2.30 -19.98
N GLY A 60 -4.54 -1.31 -20.73
CA GLY A 60 -5.38 -0.25 -20.17
C GLY A 60 -6.65 -0.80 -19.51
N VAL A 61 -7.23 -1.88 -20.06
CA VAL A 61 -8.38 -2.56 -19.46
C VAL A 61 -7.99 -3.18 -18.11
N PHE A 62 -6.85 -3.86 -18.04
CA PHE A 62 -6.37 -4.47 -16.79
C PHE A 62 -5.99 -3.43 -15.72
N ILE A 63 -5.45 -2.27 -16.12
CA ILE A 63 -5.24 -1.13 -15.21
C ILE A 63 -6.57 -0.65 -14.64
N LEU A 64 -7.58 -0.44 -15.49
CA LEU A 64 -8.90 -0.01 -15.02
C LEU A 64 -9.56 -1.07 -14.12
N LEU A 65 -9.41 -2.35 -14.44
CA LEU A 65 -9.88 -3.45 -13.60
C LEU A 65 -9.17 -3.46 -12.24
N GLY A 66 -7.86 -3.22 -12.20
CA GLY A 66 -7.10 -3.10 -10.96
C GLY A 66 -7.56 -1.93 -10.09
N LEU A 67 -7.83 -0.78 -10.71
CA LEU A 67 -8.39 0.39 -10.03
C LEU A 67 -9.77 0.06 -9.43
N LEU A 68 -10.68 -0.50 -10.23
CA LEU A 68 -12.01 -0.91 -9.76
C LEU A 68 -11.94 -1.96 -8.67
N PHE A 69 -11.01 -2.91 -8.80
CA PHE A 69 -10.79 -3.94 -7.80
C PHE A 69 -10.33 -3.34 -6.47
N GLN A 70 -9.40 -2.38 -6.50
CA GLN A 70 -8.96 -1.71 -5.27
C GLN A 70 -10.08 -0.89 -4.63
N ILE A 71 -10.96 -0.25 -5.41
CA ILE A 71 -12.16 0.42 -4.85
C ILE A 71 -13.04 -0.56 -4.07
N ILE A 72 -13.23 -1.79 -4.60
CA ILE A 72 -14.00 -2.83 -3.90
C ILE A 72 -13.31 -3.25 -2.60
N LEU A 73 -11.99 -3.46 -2.65
CA LEU A 73 -11.20 -3.80 -1.46
C LEU A 73 -11.29 -2.67 -0.41
N GLU A 74 -11.20 -1.41 -0.83
CA GLU A 74 -11.31 -0.24 0.05
C GLU A 74 -12.68 -0.17 0.73
N PHE A 75 -13.76 -0.45 -0.01
CA PHE A 75 -15.10 -0.50 0.56
C PHE A 75 -15.21 -1.55 1.68
N ILE A 76 -14.57 -2.72 1.50
CA ILE A 76 -14.51 -3.77 2.51
C ILE A 76 -13.61 -3.37 3.70
N SER A 77 -12.49 -2.68 3.43
CA SER A 77 -11.54 -2.23 4.45
C SER A 77 -11.98 -0.95 5.19
N LYS A 78 -13.03 -0.29 4.71
CA LYS A 78 -13.55 1.00 5.18
C LYS A 78 -12.50 2.14 5.11
N GLY A 79 -11.60 2.08 4.13
CA GLY A 79 -10.59 3.14 3.92
C GLY A 79 -9.49 3.19 4.99
N LEU A 80 -9.25 2.10 5.74
CA LEU A 80 -8.20 2.07 6.76
C LEU A 80 -6.79 2.26 6.19
N GLU A 81 -6.58 1.94 4.91
CA GLU A 81 -5.32 2.13 4.20
C GLU A 81 -4.90 3.61 4.11
N HIS A 82 -5.85 4.53 4.25
CA HIS A 82 -5.63 5.97 4.09
C HIS A 82 -5.91 6.78 5.37
N GLY A 83 -6.23 6.09 6.47
CA GLY A 83 -6.33 6.70 7.80
C GLY A 83 -7.73 6.99 8.32
N HIS A 84 -8.79 6.53 7.64
CA HIS A 84 -10.16 6.66 8.14
C HIS A 84 -10.46 5.67 9.25
N MET A 85 -10.52 6.16 10.49
CA MET A 85 -10.91 5.36 11.64
C MET A 85 -12.34 5.69 12.07
N HIS A 86 -13.33 5.06 11.45
CA HIS A 86 -14.68 4.99 12.03
C HIS A 86 -14.77 3.77 12.96
N HIS A 87 -14.51 3.99 14.24
CA HIS A 87 -14.54 2.92 15.25
C HIS A 87 -15.92 2.84 15.92
N ASN A 88 -16.51 1.65 15.94
CA ASN A 88 -17.57 1.31 16.88
C ASN A 88 -16.91 0.71 18.13
N PRO A 89 -16.94 1.38 19.31
CA PRO A 89 -16.20 1.00 20.52
C PRO A 89 -16.54 -0.37 21.13
N ASN A 90 -17.50 -1.10 20.57
CA ASN A 90 -17.98 -2.38 21.09
C ASN A 90 -17.68 -3.61 20.21
N THR A 91 -16.94 -3.48 19.11
CA THR A 91 -16.56 -4.65 18.31
C THR A 91 -15.41 -5.43 18.94
N GLN A 92 -15.71 -6.62 19.47
CA GLN A 92 -14.72 -7.60 19.98
C GLN A 92 -14.36 -8.67 18.94
N GLN A 93 -15.01 -8.66 17.77
CA GLN A 93 -14.81 -9.66 16.74
C GLN A 93 -13.51 -9.40 15.97
N PHE A 94 -12.80 -10.48 15.65
CA PHE A 94 -11.63 -10.44 14.78
C PHE A 94 -12.04 -9.87 13.41
N PRO A 95 -11.39 -8.81 12.90
CA PRO A 95 -11.83 -8.13 11.70
C PRO A 95 -11.40 -8.91 10.43
N LEU A 96 -12.01 -10.08 10.20
CA LEU A 96 -11.63 -11.00 9.13
C LEU A 96 -11.76 -10.36 7.74
N MET A 97 -12.85 -9.65 7.47
CA MET A 97 -13.05 -8.92 6.21
C MET A 97 -11.92 -7.92 5.93
N LEU A 98 -11.44 -7.24 6.97
CA LEU A 98 -10.29 -6.33 6.87
C LEU A 98 -9.01 -7.10 6.54
N LEU A 99 -8.77 -8.24 7.20
CA LEU A 99 -7.59 -9.07 6.92
C LEU A 99 -7.61 -9.58 5.48
N VAL A 100 -8.75 -10.05 4.99
CA VAL A 100 -8.89 -10.57 3.63
C VAL A 100 -8.69 -9.45 2.62
N SER A 101 -9.34 -8.30 2.80
CA SER A 101 -9.20 -7.17 1.88
C SER A 101 -7.75 -6.66 1.81
N LEU A 102 -7.18 -6.28 2.96
CA LEU A 102 -5.79 -5.81 3.04
C LEU A 102 -4.79 -6.89 2.63
N GLY A 103 -5.11 -8.15 2.89
CA GLY A 103 -4.26 -9.28 2.55
C GLY A 103 -4.20 -9.49 1.05
N ILE A 104 -5.33 -9.44 0.34
CA ILE A 104 -5.37 -9.51 -1.12
C ILE A 104 -4.66 -8.31 -1.72
N HIS A 105 -4.94 -7.10 -1.24
CA HIS A 105 -4.25 -5.89 -1.66
C HIS A 105 -2.73 -6.07 -1.53
N SER A 106 -2.24 -6.42 -0.32
CA SER A 106 -0.82 -6.61 -0.03
C SER A 106 -0.20 -7.78 -0.80
N LEU A 107 -0.96 -8.82 -1.13
CA LEU A 107 -0.53 -9.92 -1.98
C LEU A 107 -0.27 -9.44 -3.41
N LEU A 108 -1.18 -8.64 -3.96
CA LEU A 108 -1.05 -8.09 -5.30
C LEU A 108 0.19 -7.21 -5.43
N GLU A 109 0.47 -6.36 -4.44
CA GLU A 109 1.67 -5.52 -4.43
C GLU A 109 2.98 -6.33 -4.52
N GLY A 110 2.96 -7.60 -4.12
CA GLY A 110 4.11 -8.49 -4.16
C GLY A 110 4.51 -8.93 -5.56
N PHE A 111 3.60 -8.94 -6.54
CA PHE A 111 3.89 -9.44 -7.89
C PHE A 111 4.99 -8.64 -8.60
N PRO A 112 4.93 -7.31 -8.73
CA PRO A 112 5.94 -6.58 -9.51
C PRO A 112 7.25 -6.31 -8.76
N LEU A 113 7.44 -6.77 -7.51
CA LEU A 113 8.58 -6.38 -6.67
C LEU A 113 9.97 -6.77 -7.19
N ASN A 114 10.06 -7.64 -8.20
CA ASN A 114 11.31 -8.03 -8.83
C ASN A 114 11.63 -7.22 -10.10
N GLU A 115 10.73 -6.35 -10.58
CA GLU A 115 10.95 -5.58 -11.81
C GLU A 115 11.96 -4.44 -11.61
N SER A 116 11.92 -3.76 -10.46
CA SER A 116 12.87 -2.68 -10.14
C SER A 116 13.16 -2.54 -8.64
N SER A 117 14.35 -2.02 -8.33
CA SER A 117 14.71 -1.67 -6.95
C SER A 117 13.93 -0.45 -6.45
N HIS A 118 13.63 0.51 -7.32
CA HIS A 118 12.87 1.72 -7.00
C HIS A 118 11.46 1.34 -6.53
N LEU A 119 10.82 0.37 -7.19
CA LEU A 119 9.52 -0.14 -6.77
C LEU A 119 9.58 -0.88 -5.44
N LEU A 120 10.62 -1.70 -5.23
CA LEU A 120 10.82 -2.37 -3.96
C LEU A 120 10.93 -1.36 -2.80
N TYR A 121 11.68 -0.26 -3.00
CA TYR A 121 11.75 0.82 -2.02
C TYR A 121 10.42 1.55 -1.87
N GLY A 122 9.70 1.82 -2.96
CA GLY A 122 8.40 2.49 -2.93
C GLY A 122 7.34 1.72 -2.17
N VAL A 123 7.23 0.42 -2.42
CA VAL A 123 6.31 -0.46 -1.69
C VAL A 123 6.73 -0.59 -0.22
N ALA A 124 8.03 -0.69 0.08
CA ALA A 124 8.50 -0.71 1.46
C ALA A 124 8.16 0.60 2.21
N ILE A 125 8.40 1.76 1.59
CA ILE A 125 8.06 3.07 2.14
C ILE A 125 6.55 3.16 2.37
N HIS A 126 5.73 2.68 1.43
CA HIS A 126 4.27 2.64 1.53
C HIS A 126 3.73 1.76 2.65
N LYS A 127 4.37 0.62 2.91
CA LYS A 127 3.95 -0.28 3.98
C LYS A 127 4.14 0.30 5.37
N ILE A 128 5.09 1.22 5.58
CA ILE A 128 5.33 1.81 6.90
C ILE A 128 4.10 2.57 7.42
N PRO A 129 3.53 3.57 6.71
CA PRO A 129 2.31 4.24 7.14
C PRO A 129 1.11 3.31 7.26
N VAL A 130 0.89 2.41 6.30
CA VAL A 130 -0.28 1.50 6.30
C VAL A 130 -0.23 0.58 7.52
N ALA A 131 0.92 -0.05 7.78
CA ALA A 131 1.10 -0.91 8.95
C ALA A 131 0.96 -0.13 10.26
N ALA A 132 1.38 1.13 10.32
CA ALA A 132 1.20 1.97 11.49
C ALA A 132 -0.29 2.28 11.74
N ILE A 133 -1.05 2.67 10.71
CA ILE A 133 -2.50 2.93 10.83
C ILE A 133 -3.24 1.66 11.27
N LEU A 134 -2.95 0.54 10.60
CA LEU A 134 -3.56 -0.76 10.91
C LEU A 134 -3.23 -1.19 12.35
N SER A 135 -1.99 -1.02 12.79
CA SER A 135 -1.59 -1.34 14.17
C SER A 135 -2.35 -0.51 15.20
N ILE A 136 -2.51 0.80 14.96
CA ILE A 136 -3.29 1.70 15.83
C ILE A 136 -4.76 1.26 15.88
N PHE A 137 -5.34 0.93 14.73
CA PHE A 137 -6.70 0.40 14.66
C PHE A 137 -6.87 -0.89 15.47
N LEU A 138 -5.94 -1.84 15.33
CA LEU A 138 -5.99 -3.11 16.05
C LEU A 138 -5.76 -2.94 17.56
N PHE A 139 -4.86 -2.05 17.99
CA PHE A 139 -4.65 -1.74 19.42
C PHE A 139 -5.85 -1.06 20.07
N ASN A 140 -6.58 -0.24 19.31
CA ASN A 140 -7.81 0.39 19.79
C ASN A 140 -9.02 -0.56 19.74
N SER A 141 -8.89 -1.71 19.07
CA SER A 141 -9.91 -2.76 19.07
C SER A 141 -9.84 -3.64 20.33
N LYS A 142 -10.94 -4.30 20.68
CA LYS A 142 -11.03 -5.17 21.86
C LYS A 142 -10.57 -6.62 21.60
N ILE A 143 -9.83 -6.90 20.52
CA ILE A 143 -9.47 -8.27 20.11
C ILE A 143 -8.27 -8.87 20.87
N GLY A 144 -7.52 -8.04 21.61
CA GLY A 144 -6.36 -8.44 22.40
C GLY A 144 -5.04 -8.46 21.61
N ASN A 145 -3.92 -8.26 22.32
CA ASN A 145 -2.60 -8.05 21.73
C ASN A 145 -2.08 -9.22 20.88
N ILE A 146 -2.37 -10.46 21.29
CA ILE A 146 -1.94 -11.66 20.57
C ILE A 146 -2.65 -11.74 19.20
N LYS A 147 -3.96 -11.50 19.16
CA LYS A 147 -4.72 -11.52 17.90
C LYS A 147 -4.32 -10.37 16.98
N ALA A 148 -4.05 -9.18 17.54
CA ALA A 148 -3.53 -8.05 16.77
C ALA A 148 -2.14 -8.36 16.16
N PHE A 149 -1.25 -8.98 16.93
CA PHE A 149 0.05 -9.42 16.43
C PHE A 149 -0.07 -10.48 15.33
N LEU A 150 -0.92 -11.50 15.52
CA LEU A 150 -1.17 -12.52 14.50
C LEU A 150 -1.76 -11.92 13.22
N PHE A 151 -2.67 -10.96 13.34
CA PHE A 151 -3.21 -10.22 12.19
C PHE A 151 -2.09 -9.55 11.39
N LEU A 152 -1.23 -8.78 12.09
CA LEU A 152 -0.14 -8.06 11.45
C LEU A 152 0.90 -8.99 10.84
N LEU A 153 1.17 -10.13 11.48
CA LEU A 153 2.06 -11.15 10.94
C LEU A 153 1.50 -11.73 9.64
N LEU A 154 0.22 -12.10 9.61
CA LEU A 154 -0.44 -12.60 8.40
C LEU A 154 -0.42 -11.55 7.29
N PHE A 155 -0.75 -10.30 7.61
CA PHE A 155 -0.67 -9.17 6.67
C PHE A 155 0.76 -8.99 6.11
N ALA A 156 1.77 -9.00 6.98
CA ALA A 156 3.17 -8.81 6.58
C ALA A 156 3.68 -9.90 5.63
N LEU A 157 3.16 -11.12 5.76
CA LEU A 157 3.54 -12.25 4.92
C LEU A 157 2.93 -12.20 3.51
N MET A 158 1.86 -11.42 3.29
CA MET A 158 1.16 -11.41 1.99
C MET A 158 2.03 -10.86 0.86
N THR A 159 2.82 -9.81 1.08
CA THR A 159 3.68 -9.27 0.01
C THR A 159 4.83 -10.21 -0.37
N PRO A 160 5.62 -10.75 0.59
CA PRO A 160 6.58 -11.80 0.27
C PRO A 160 5.93 -13.02 -0.40
N LEU A 161 4.71 -13.38 0.00
CA LEU A 161 3.96 -14.46 -0.62
C LEU A 161 3.64 -14.13 -2.09
N GLY A 162 3.21 -12.91 -2.42
CA GLY A 162 2.95 -12.49 -3.81
C GLY A 162 4.19 -12.59 -4.69
N SER A 163 5.33 -12.10 -4.19
CA SER A 163 6.61 -12.23 -4.90
C SER A 163 7.03 -13.70 -5.08
N TRP A 164 6.85 -14.51 -4.04
CA TRP A 164 7.17 -15.94 -4.10
C TRP A 164 6.28 -16.68 -5.11
N LEU A 165 4.97 -16.38 -5.14
CA LEU A 165 4.05 -16.97 -6.13
C LEU A 165 4.50 -16.66 -7.56
N LYS A 166 4.88 -15.42 -7.86
CA LYS A 166 5.39 -15.05 -9.19
C LYS A 166 6.61 -15.87 -9.59
N LEU A 167 7.56 -16.03 -8.68
CA LEU A 167 8.80 -16.76 -8.95
C LEU A 167 8.58 -18.26 -9.08
N GLN A 168 7.62 -18.82 -8.36
CA GLN A 168 7.40 -20.27 -8.29
C GLN A 168 6.52 -20.81 -9.42
N PHE A 169 5.55 -20.02 -9.92
CA PHE A 169 4.56 -20.49 -10.87
C PHE A 169 4.76 -19.85 -12.25
N GLU A 170 5.13 -20.66 -13.24
CA GLU A 170 5.35 -20.23 -14.62
C GLU A 170 4.12 -19.55 -15.24
N PHE A 171 2.92 -20.04 -14.94
CA PHE A 171 1.65 -19.41 -15.35
C PHE A 171 1.59 -17.93 -14.96
N ILE A 172 2.02 -17.58 -13.75
CA ILE A 172 2.00 -16.18 -13.27
C ILE A 172 3.00 -15.33 -14.06
N GLN A 173 4.15 -15.91 -14.43
CA GLN A 173 5.15 -15.24 -15.27
C GLN A 173 4.64 -15.02 -16.69
N THR A 174 3.96 -16.01 -17.28
CA THR A 174 3.34 -15.89 -18.62
C THR A 174 2.35 -14.73 -18.71
N TYR A 175 1.59 -14.49 -17.64
CA TYR A 175 0.60 -13.40 -17.57
C TYR A 175 1.09 -12.19 -16.75
N ALA A 176 2.39 -12.04 -16.54
CA ALA A 176 2.96 -11.01 -15.67
C ALA A 176 2.58 -9.60 -16.11
N ALA A 177 2.56 -9.29 -17.41
CA ALA A 177 2.18 -7.98 -17.91
C ALA A 177 0.75 -7.58 -17.50
N TYR A 178 -0.21 -8.52 -17.59
CA TYR A 178 -1.60 -8.28 -17.20
C TYR A 178 -1.79 -8.18 -15.69
N LEU A 179 -1.04 -8.98 -14.93
CA LEU A 179 -1.05 -8.90 -13.47
C LEU A 179 -0.42 -7.59 -13.00
N ASN A 180 0.75 -7.21 -13.52
CA ASN A 180 1.40 -5.94 -13.25
C ASN A 180 0.48 -4.77 -13.63
N ALA A 181 -0.27 -4.87 -14.74
CA ALA A 181 -1.30 -3.88 -15.10
C ALA A 181 -2.40 -3.74 -14.04
N ILE A 182 -2.90 -4.85 -13.49
CA ILE A 182 -3.82 -4.81 -12.32
C ILE A 182 -3.15 -4.11 -11.14
N VAL A 183 -1.89 -4.43 -10.84
CA VAL A 183 -1.16 -3.80 -9.72
C VAL A 183 -0.95 -2.30 -9.94
N ILE A 184 -0.69 -1.86 -11.17
CA ILE A 184 -0.64 -0.44 -11.53
C ILE A 184 -1.97 0.24 -11.20
N GLY A 185 -3.11 -0.37 -11.57
CA GLY A 185 -4.44 0.13 -11.21
C GLY A 185 -4.64 0.28 -9.70
N VAL A 186 -4.19 -0.72 -8.93
CA VAL A 186 -4.21 -0.72 -7.46
C VAL A 186 -3.36 0.44 -6.90
N PHE A 187 -2.13 0.60 -7.38
CA PHE A 187 -1.23 1.68 -6.94
C PHE A 187 -1.74 3.06 -7.32
N LEU A 188 -2.30 3.24 -8.52
CA LEU A 188 -2.91 4.50 -8.95
C LEU A 188 -4.06 4.90 -8.02
N HIS A 189 -4.94 3.97 -7.67
CA HIS A 189 -6.03 4.24 -6.73
C HIS A 189 -5.50 4.68 -5.36
N ILE A 190 -4.65 3.86 -4.73
CA ILE A 190 -4.15 4.11 -3.38
C ILE A 190 -3.36 5.41 -3.30
N SER A 191 -2.44 5.63 -4.23
CA SER A 191 -1.57 6.79 -4.21
C SER A 191 -2.35 8.08 -4.43
N THR A 192 -3.32 8.09 -5.36
CA THR A 192 -4.16 9.27 -5.59
C THR A 192 -5.11 9.53 -4.42
N THR A 193 -5.73 8.49 -3.85
CA THR A 193 -6.57 8.64 -2.64
C THR A 193 -5.77 9.25 -1.50
N ILE A 194 -4.57 8.73 -1.21
CA ILE A 194 -3.65 9.30 -0.20
C ILE A 194 -3.34 10.78 -0.47
N LEU A 195 -3.00 11.11 -1.73
CA LEU A 195 -2.59 12.46 -2.12
C LEU A 195 -3.75 13.45 -2.01
N PHE A 196 -4.97 13.09 -2.40
CA PHE A 196 -6.11 14.00 -2.37
C PHE A 196 -6.79 14.05 -1.00
N GLU A 197 -6.89 12.93 -0.30
CA GLU A 197 -7.60 12.83 0.97
C GLU A 197 -6.83 13.42 2.16
N ALA A 198 -5.50 13.44 2.11
CA ALA A 198 -4.69 14.13 3.11
C ALA A 198 -4.94 15.67 3.13
N SER A 199 -5.70 16.22 2.18
CA SER A 199 -6.06 17.65 2.11
C SER A 199 -7.35 17.94 2.89
N LYS A 200 -7.25 18.27 4.17
CA LYS A 200 -8.41 18.82 4.90
C LYS A 200 -8.65 20.29 4.53
N ASN A 201 -9.88 20.63 4.13
CA ASN A 201 -10.42 21.99 3.97
C ASN A 201 -9.90 22.85 2.80
N HIS A 202 -9.40 22.26 1.71
CA HIS A 202 -8.98 22.99 0.48
C HIS A 202 -7.98 24.15 0.69
N LYS A 203 -7.31 24.23 1.85
CA LYS A 203 -6.25 25.21 2.10
C LYS A 203 -4.92 24.70 1.57
N PHE A 204 -4.21 25.56 0.85
CA PHE A 204 -2.87 25.26 0.34
C PHE A 204 -1.92 24.89 1.50
N ASN A 205 -1.19 23.79 1.35
CA ASN A 205 -0.21 23.32 2.32
C ASN A 205 1.15 23.17 1.63
N ALA A 206 2.02 24.18 1.81
CA ALA A 206 3.36 24.21 1.22
C ALA A 206 4.23 23.03 1.67
N SER A 207 4.15 22.62 2.94
CA SER A 207 4.90 21.47 3.45
C SER A 207 4.47 20.17 2.77
N LYS A 208 3.17 20.00 2.54
CA LYS A 208 2.63 18.85 1.79
C LYS A 208 3.12 18.86 0.34
N LEU A 209 3.05 19.99 -0.33
CA LEU A 209 3.56 20.12 -1.69
C LEU A 209 5.07 19.81 -1.75
N GLY A 210 5.84 20.32 -0.78
CA GLY A 210 7.27 20.05 -0.68
C GLY A 210 7.61 18.57 -0.56
N VAL A 211 6.89 17.82 0.30
CA VAL A 211 7.13 16.37 0.42
C VAL A 211 6.62 15.58 -0.79
N ILE A 212 5.59 16.05 -1.49
CA ILE A 212 5.16 15.45 -2.77
C ILE A 212 6.25 15.62 -3.82
N ILE A 213 6.77 16.84 -4.00
CA ILE A 213 7.87 17.13 -4.94
C ILE A 213 9.09 16.29 -4.58
N LEU A 214 9.44 16.20 -3.30
CA LEU A 214 10.54 15.35 -2.84
C LEU A 214 10.31 13.88 -3.21
N GLY A 215 9.10 13.35 -3.00
CA GLY A 215 8.76 11.98 -3.39
C GLY A 215 8.95 11.73 -4.89
N ILE A 216 8.50 12.68 -5.73
CA ILE A 216 8.66 12.61 -7.20
C ILE A 216 10.13 12.63 -7.59
N ILE A 217 10.93 13.55 -7.04
CA ILE A 217 12.36 13.68 -7.34
C ILE A 217 13.09 12.41 -6.95
N LEU A 218 12.85 11.90 -5.73
CA LEU A 218 13.51 10.68 -5.28
C LEU A 218 13.13 9.49 -6.15
N ALA A 219 11.85 9.30 -6.49
CA ALA A 219 11.43 8.21 -7.36
C ALA A 219 12.07 8.25 -8.76
N TYR A 220 12.36 9.45 -9.28
CA TYR A 220 13.01 9.60 -10.58
C TYR A 220 14.50 9.25 -10.57
N PHE A 221 15.20 9.50 -9.45
CA PHE A 221 16.65 9.31 -9.34
C PHE A 221 17.08 8.06 -8.54
N MET A 222 16.19 7.45 -7.76
CA MET A 222 16.47 6.41 -6.77
C MET A 222 15.46 5.28 -6.74
#